data_AF-A0A2E4Z5L4-F1
#
_entry.id   AF-A0A2E4Z5L4-F1
#
_cell.length_a   1.000
_cell.length_b   1.000
_cell.length_c   1.000
_cell.angle_alpha   90.00
_cell.angle_beta   90.00
_cell.angle_gamma   90.00
#
_symmetry.space_group_name_H-M   'P 1'
#
loop_
_entity.id
_entity.type
_entity.pdbx_description
1 polymer ?
#
loop_
_entity_poly.entity_id
_entity_poly.type
_entity_poly.pdbx_seq_one_letter_code
_entity_poly.pdbx_strand_id
1 'polypeptide(L)' 'KMFLTRLGENGRMIITGDPSQIDLPRGVKSGLVEALNVLDNVEGIVTCRFKGADVVRHPLVQKIVEAYDEKGTDPSGL' A
#
# COMPACT_ATOMS: atom_id res chain seq x y z
N LYS A 1 19.35 7.24 -8.16
CA LYS A 1 18.74 6.70 -9.41
C LYS A 1 17.54 5.83 -9.00
N MET A 2 16.35 6.03 -9.56
CA MET A 2 15.11 5.37 -9.10
C MET A 2 15.03 3.90 -9.55
N PHE A 3 14.38 3.04 -8.76
CA PHE A 3 14.18 1.61 -9.09
C PHE A 3 13.36 1.43 -10.38
N LEU A 4 12.33 2.26 -10.56
CA LEU A 4 11.45 2.24 -11.74
C LEU A 4 12.21 2.45 -13.06
N THR A 5 13.34 3.18 -13.04
CA THR A 5 14.14 3.44 -14.24
C THR A 5 15.04 2.26 -14.64
N ARG A 6 14.88 1.09 -14.00
CA ARG A 6 15.59 -0.15 -14.35
C ARG A 6 14.73 -1.11 -15.17
N LEU A 7 13.49 -0.75 -15.50
CA LEU A 7 12.63 -1.57 -16.35
C LEU A 7 13.23 -1.69 -17.75
N GLY A 8 13.47 -2.93 -18.19
CA GLY A 8 13.98 -3.24 -19.53
C GLY A 8 12.87 -3.48 -20.55
N GLU A 9 13.26 -3.65 -21.81
CA GLU A 9 12.33 -3.99 -22.90
C GLU A 9 11.52 -5.26 -22.59
N ASN A 10 10.24 -5.27 -22.97
CA ASN A 10 9.27 -6.34 -22.68
C ASN A 10 9.07 -6.68 -21.19
N GLY A 11 9.62 -5.87 -20.27
CA GLY A 11 9.44 -6.04 -18.84
C GLY A 11 8.06 -5.58 -18.36
N ARG A 12 7.57 -6.20 -17.29
CA ARG A 12 6.46 -5.69 -16.48
C ARG A 12 6.93 -5.54 -15.05
N MET A 13 6.43 -4.53 -14.36
CA MET A 13 6.75 -4.26 -12.95
C MET A 13 5.47 -4.05 -12.18
N ILE A 14 5.38 -4.68 -11.02
CA ILE A 14 4.29 -4.49 -10.06
C ILE A 14 4.94 -4.05 -8.76
N ILE A 15 4.52 -2.89 -8.27
CA ILE A 15 4.93 -2.38 -6.96
C ILE A 15 3.71 -2.45 -6.06
N THR A 16 3.87 -3.09 -4.91
CA THR A 16 2.82 -3.19 -3.88
C THR A 16 3.28 -2.47 -2.63
N GLY A 17 2.34 -1.88 -1.90
CA GLY A 17 2.62 -1.27 -0.62
C GLY A 17 1.36 -0.68 -0.01
N ASP A 18 1.46 -0.35 1.27
CA ASP A 18 0.38 0.24 2.05
C ASP A 18 0.78 1.66 2.45
N PRO A 19 0.08 2.71 1.98
CA PRO A 19 0.39 4.08 2.37
C PRO A 19 0.08 4.38 3.85
N SER A 20 -0.69 3.55 4.56
CA SER A 20 -0.92 3.71 6.00
C SER A 20 0.31 3.30 6.83
N GLN A 21 1.14 2.41 6.29
CA GLN A 21 2.28 1.79 6.97
C GLN A 21 3.60 2.50 6.65
N ILE A 22 3.76 3.71 7.18
CA ILE A 22 4.97 4.52 7.01
C ILE A 22 5.86 4.41 8.26
N ASP A 23 6.84 3.52 8.23
CA ASP A 23 7.86 3.37 9.28
C ASP A 23 9.14 4.13 8.91
N LEU A 24 9.02 5.43 8.64
CA LEU A 24 10.13 6.30 8.28
C LEU A 24 10.46 7.29 9.40
N PRO A 25 11.73 7.72 9.54
CA PRO A 25 12.09 8.77 10.49
C PRO A 25 11.25 10.03 10.30
N ARG A 26 11.01 10.75 11.40
CA ARG A 26 10.15 11.94 11.39
C ARG A 26 10.66 12.98 10.37
N GLY A 27 9.77 13.44 9.50
CA GLY A 27 10.07 14.44 8.47
C GLY A 27 10.55 13.84 7.14
N VAL A 28 10.78 12.53 7.06
CA VAL A 28 11.06 11.83 5.79
C VAL A 28 9.74 11.58 5.07
N LYS A 29 9.67 11.97 3.79
CA LYS A 29 8.50 11.69 2.94
C LYS A 29 8.48 10.22 2.53
N SER A 30 7.29 9.63 2.48
CA SER A 30 7.10 8.28 1.92
C SER A 30 7.33 8.29 0.41
N GLY A 31 8.30 7.48 -0.05
CA GLY A 31 8.56 7.31 -1.48
C GLY A 31 7.39 6.67 -2.23
N LEU A 32 6.56 5.85 -1.56
CA LEU A 32 5.35 5.29 -2.15
C LEU A 32 4.29 6.38 -2.39
N VAL A 33 4.04 7.22 -1.38
CA VAL A 33 3.08 8.33 -1.50
C VAL A 33 3.55 9.34 -2.55
N GLU A 34 4.85 9.66 -2.57
CA GLU A 34 5.44 10.51 -3.60
C GLU A 34 5.28 9.91 -5.00
N ALA A 35 5.61 8.63 -5.18
CA ALA A 35 5.47 7.94 -6.46
C ALA A 35 4.01 7.92 -6.96
N LEU A 36 3.04 7.66 -6.08
CA LEU A 36 1.61 7.70 -6.44
C LEU A 36 1.18 9.08 -6.97
N ASN A 37 1.71 10.17 -6.41
CA ASN A 37 1.40 11.53 -6.88
C ASN A 37 2.12 11.87 -8.18
N VAL A 38 3.41 11.52 -8.30
CA VAL A 38 4.24 11.86 -9.47
C VAL A 38 3.81 11.06 -10.71
N LEU A 39 3.35 9.81 -10.52
CA LEU A 39 3.03 8.89 -11.60
C LEU A 39 1.55 8.89 -12.01
N ASP A 40 0.70 9.68 -11.34
CA ASP A 40 -0.76 9.68 -11.51
C ASP A 40 -1.22 9.87 -12.97
N ASN A 41 -0.46 10.64 -13.76
CA ASN A 41 -0.78 10.98 -15.15
C ASN A 41 0.25 10.43 -16.15
N VAL A 42 1.04 9.43 -15.78
CA VAL A 42 2.03 8.82 -16.67
C VAL A 42 1.38 7.72 -17.49
N GLU A 43 1.37 7.89 -18.82
CA GLU A 43 0.84 6.90 -19.75
C GLU A 43 1.53 5.53 -19.57
N GLY A 44 0.74 4.46 -19.55
CA GLY A 44 1.23 3.09 -19.37
C GLY A 44 1.41 2.66 -17.91
N ILE A 45 1.15 3.53 -16.93
CA ILE A 45 1.10 3.18 -15.50
C ILE A 45 -0.34 3.18 -15.02
N VAL A 46 -0.70 2.17 -14.22
CA VAL A 46 -2.02 2.06 -13.60
C VAL A 46 -1.84 1.86 -12.10
N THR A 47 -2.60 2.63 -11.32
CA THR A 47 -2.67 2.47 -9.86
C THR A 47 -3.93 1.70 -9.50
N CYS A 48 -3.78 0.54 -8.86
CA CYS A 48 -4.89 -0.23 -8.30
C CYS A 48 -4.93 -0.04 -6.78
N ARG A 49 -6.05 0.48 -6.25
CA ARG A 49 -6.26 0.64 -4.80
C ARG A 49 -7.24 -0.42 -4.31
N PHE A 50 -6.79 -1.26 -3.38
CA PHE A 50 -7.65 -2.22 -2.70
C PHE A 50 -8.36 -1.56 -1.52
N LYS A 51 -9.58 -2.02 -1.26
CA LYS A 51 -10.39 -1.68 -0.09
C LYS A 51 -10.44 -2.88 0.84
N GLY A 52 -10.91 -2.69 2.07
CA GLY A 52 -11.11 -3.78 3.02
C GLY A 52 -11.98 -4.93 2.47
N ALA A 53 -12.93 -4.62 1.58
CA ALA A 53 -13.77 -5.61 0.90
C ALA A 53 -13.01 -6.52 -0.08
N ASP A 54 -11.86 -6.08 -0.58
CA ASP A 54 -11.01 -6.87 -1.48
C ASP A 54 -10.08 -7.83 -0.70
N VAL A 55 -10.06 -7.71 0.64
CA VAL A 55 -9.22 -8.54 1.51
C VAL A 55 -9.99 -9.75 1.99
N VAL A 56 -9.66 -10.92 1.44
CA VAL A 56 -10.16 -12.20 1.94
C VAL A 56 -9.37 -12.58 3.19
N ARG A 57 -10.01 -12.46 4.36
CA ARG A 57 -9.43 -12.87 5.64
C ARG A 57 -9.97 -14.23 6.05
N HIS A 58 -9.12 -15.03 6.69
CA HIS A 58 -9.60 -16.22 7.38
C HIS A 58 -10.61 -15.82 8.47
N PRO A 59 -11.74 -16.54 8.68
CA PRO A 59 -12.77 -16.14 9.64
C PRO A 59 -12.25 -15.88 11.06
N LEU A 60 -11.23 -16.61 11.50
CA LEU A 60 -10.57 -16.35 12.79
C LEU A 60 -9.87 -14.99 12.84
N VAL A 61 -9.17 -14.61 11.77
CA VAL A 61 -8.46 -13.33 11.69
C VAL A 61 -9.44 -12.17 11.72
N GLN A 62 -10.57 -12.31 11.02
CA GLN A 62 -11.64 -11.31 11.07
C GLN A 62 -12.16 -11.12 12.50
N LYS A 63 -12.47 -12.22 13.21
CA LYS A 63 -12.90 -12.16 14.62
C LYS A 63 -11.87 -11.49 15.54
N ILE A 64 -10.58 -11.70 15.28
CA ILE A 64 -9.50 -11.05 16.04
C ILE A 64 -9.54 -9.54 15.80
N VAL A 65 -9.60 -9.10 14.54
CA VAL A 65 -9.67 -7.67 14.18
C VAL A 65 -10.88 -7.00 14.84
N GLU A 66 -12.07 -7.58 14.69
CA GLU A 66 -13.32 -7.06 15.27
C GLU A 66 -13.23 -6.90 16.80
N ALA A 67 -12.66 -7.88 17.50
CA ALA A 67 -12.52 -7.85 18.96
C ALA A 67 -11.61 -6.72 19.45
N TYR A 68 -10.63 -6.32 18.64
CA TYR A 68 -9.75 -5.22 18.96
C TYR A 68 -10.35 -3.85 18.57
N ASP A 69 -11.05 -3.76 17.44
CA ASP A 69 -11.78 -2.55 17.03
C ASP A 69 -12.80 -2.13 18.10
N GLU A 70 -13.53 -3.09 18.68
CA GLU A 70 -14.46 -2.87 19.80
C GLU A 70 -13.78 -2.28 21.05
N LYS A 71 -12.49 -2.58 21.26
CA LYS A 71 -11.70 -2.06 22.38
C LYS A 71 -11.11 -0.67 22.13
N GLY A 72 -11.32 -0.10 20.93
CA GLY A 72 -10.70 1.16 20.51
C GLY A 72 -9.20 1.06 20.26
N THR A 73 -8.68 -0.16 20.20
CA THR A 73 -7.27 -0.44 19.88
C THR A 73 -7.30 -1.11 18.52
N ASP A 74 -7.41 -0.36 17.44
CA ASP A 74 -7.44 -0.92 16.08
C ASP A 74 -6.07 -1.54 15.70
N PRO A 75 -5.92 -2.89 15.64
CA PRO A 75 -4.71 -3.57 15.17
C PRO A 75 -4.67 -3.60 13.64
N SER A 76 -5.78 -3.23 13.00
CA SER A 76 -5.95 -3.11 11.56
C SER A 76 -5.64 -1.70 11.08
N GLY A 77 -4.62 -1.06 11.67
CA GLY A 77 -3.76 -0.11 10.94
C GLY A 77 -3.03 -0.72 9.72
N LEU A 78 -3.70 -1.66 9.04
CA LEU A 78 -3.59 -2.06 7.64
C LEU A 78 -4.53 -1.14 6.85
#